data_AF-A0A5B8WA00-F1
#
_entry.id   AF-A0A5B8WA00-F1
#
_cell.length_a   1.000
_cell.length_b   1.000
_cell.length_c   1.000
_cell.angle_alpha   90.00
_cell.angle_beta   90.00
_cell.angle_gamma   90.00
#
_symmetry.space_group_name_H-M   'P 1'
#
loop_
_entity.id
_entity.type
_entity.pdbx_description
1 polymer ?
#
loop_
_entity_poly.entity_id
_entity_poly.type
_entity_poly.pdbx_seq_one_letter_code
_entity_poly.pdbx_strand_id
1 'polypeptide(L)'
;MDAFYFFVILGSAAVFLILYFDKQQRRKVNQILHQTNDVEPLLLMQSLGQKLDRLNSVFNNTSAPSNAEQQFQKLTSDYKSGRISIATYNKHLSELLRMVEVPKQEIRY
;
A
#
# COMPACT_ATOMS: atom_id res chain seq x y z
N MET A 1 -24.60 -50.70 11.41
CA MET A 1 -24.83 -50.09 10.08
C MET A 1 -25.05 -48.58 10.20
N ASP A 2 -25.85 -48.12 11.17
CA ASP A 2 -26.16 -46.69 11.32
C ASP A 2 -24.93 -45.79 11.58
N ALA A 3 -23.99 -46.22 12.42
CA ALA A 3 -22.76 -45.47 12.70
C ALA A 3 -21.87 -45.28 11.45
N PHE A 4 -21.85 -46.28 10.54
CA PHE A 4 -21.09 -46.19 9.30
C PHE A 4 -21.69 -45.13 8.36
N TYR A 5 -23.01 -45.10 8.20
CA TYR A 5 -23.70 -44.09 7.40
C TYR A 5 -23.54 -42.68 7.98
N PHE A 6 -23.59 -42.53 9.31
CA PHE A 6 -23.30 -41.25 9.96
C PHE A 6 -21.90 -40.74 9.64
N PHE A 7 -20.89 -41.61 9.68
CA PHE A 7 -19.51 -41.22 9.39
C PHE A 7 -19.32 -40.80 7.92
N VAL A 8 -19.98 -41.51 6.99
CA VAL A 8 -19.95 -41.17 5.56
C VAL A 8 -20.63 -39.84 5.27
N ILE A 9 -21.82 -39.59 5.85
CA ILE A 9 -22.55 -38.32 5.67
C ILE A 9 -21.76 -37.17 6.29
N LEU A 10 -21.25 -37.33 7.51
CA LEU A 10 -20.50 -36.29 8.21
C LEU A 10 -19.18 -35.98 7.51
N GLY A 11 -18.45 -37.02 7.06
CA GLY A 11 -17.22 -36.85 6.30
C GLY A 11 -17.45 -36.15 4.96
N SER A 12 -18.50 -36.53 4.23
CA SER A 12 -18.88 -35.87 2.98
C SER A 12 -19.26 -34.40 3.20
N ALA A 13 -20.00 -34.10 4.28
CA ALA A 13 -20.37 -32.73 4.63
C ALA A 13 -19.14 -31.88 5.00
N ALA A 14 -18.19 -32.44 5.75
CA ALA A 14 -16.95 -31.75 6.12
C ALA A 14 -16.10 -31.42 4.89
N VAL A 15 -15.92 -32.37 3.96
CA VAL A 15 -15.18 -32.14 2.71
C VAL A 15 -15.88 -31.09 1.85
N PHE A 16 -17.21 -31.14 1.75
CA PHE A 16 -17.98 -30.14 1.02
C PHE A 16 -17.79 -28.73 1.60
N LEU A 17 -17.83 -28.58 2.93
CA LEU A 17 -17.60 -27.30 3.59
C LEU A 17 -16.18 -26.77 3.35
N ILE A 18 -15.16 -27.61 3.44
CA ILE A 18 -13.77 -27.22 3.16
C ILE A 18 -13.64 -26.67 1.73
N LEU A 19 -14.20 -27.36 0.74
CA LEU A 19 -14.16 -26.91 -0.65
C LEU A 19 -14.95 -25.62 -0.88
N TYR A 20 -16.12 -25.49 -0.24
CA TYR A 20 -16.94 -24.28 -0.32
C TYR A 20 -16.20 -23.07 0.28
N PHE A 21 -15.60 -23.24 1.45
CA PHE A 21 -14.82 -22.19 2.09
C PHE A 21 -13.55 -21.85 1.31
N ASP A 22 -12.79 -22.83 0.81
CA ASP A 22 -11.60 -22.58 -0.02
C ASP A 22 -11.98 -21.76 -1.28
N LYS A 23 -13.08 -22.12 -1.95
CA LYS A 23 -13.58 -21.37 -3.11
C LYS A 23 -13.97 -19.93 -2.75
N GLN A 24 -14.57 -19.72 -1.58
CA GLN A 24 -14.96 -18.39 -1.11
C GLN A 24 -13.73 -17.55 -0.71
N GLN A 25 -12.73 -18.15 -0.07
CA GLN A 25 -11.48 -17.49 0.31
C GLN A 25 -10.68 -17.08 -0.92
N ARG A 26 -10.53 -17.97 -1.92
CA ARG A 26 -9.85 -17.65 -3.19
C ARG A 26 -10.46 -16.45 -3.89
N ARG A 27 -11.79 -16.31 -3.89
CA ARG A 27 -12.46 -15.14 -4.47
C ARG A 27 -12.09 -13.84 -3.75
N LYS A 28 -12.06 -13.84 -2.42
CA LYS A 28 -11.67 -12.68 -1.61
C LYS A 28 -10.21 -12.31 -1.82
N VAL A 29 -9.31 -13.30 -1.80
CA VAL A 29 -7.88 -13.10 -2.05
C VAL A 29 -7.66 -12.55 -3.46
N ASN A 30 -8.30 -13.12 -4.47
CA ASN A 30 -8.14 -12.69 -5.85
C ASN A 30 -8.73 -11.29 -6.10
N GLN A 31 -9.79 -10.91 -5.37
CA GLN A 31 -10.33 -9.56 -5.40
C GLN A 31 -9.38 -8.54 -4.78
N ILE A 32 -8.76 -8.85 -3.63
CA ILE A 32 -7.74 -8.01 -3.01
C ILE A 32 -6.51 -7.93 -3.93
N LEU A 33 -6.08 -9.06 -4.51
CA LEU A 33 -4.98 -9.10 -5.47
C LEU A 33 -5.28 -8.28 -6.73
N HIS A 34 -6.50 -8.33 -7.27
CA HIS A 34 -6.88 -7.50 -8.41
C HIS A 34 -6.89 -6.01 -8.07
N GLN A 35 -7.30 -5.65 -6.85
CA GLN A 35 -7.23 -4.27 -6.36
C GLN A 35 -5.79 -3.80 -6.09
N THR A 36 -4.85 -4.72 -5.90
CA THR A 36 -3.41 -4.44 -5.67
C THR A 36 -2.52 -4.78 -6.88
N ASN A 37 -3.09 -5.30 -7.97
CA ASN A 37 -2.37 -5.71 -9.18
C ASN A 37 -1.72 -4.52 -9.90
N ASP A 38 -2.24 -3.31 -9.68
CA ASP A 38 -1.76 -2.13 -10.39
C ASP A 38 -0.42 -1.61 -9.84
N VAL A 39 0.01 -2.02 -8.65
CA VAL A 39 1.41 -1.86 -8.21
C VAL A 39 1.72 -2.84 -7.08
N GLU A 40 2.67 -3.73 -7.34
CA GLU A 40 3.23 -4.67 -6.37
C GLU A 40 3.55 -3.94 -5.05
N PRO A 41 2.94 -4.33 -3.91
CA PRO A 41 3.03 -3.57 -2.67
C PRO A 41 4.48 -3.40 -2.21
N LEU A 42 5.37 -4.35 -2.55
CA LEU A 42 6.80 -4.29 -2.28
C LEU A 42 7.51 -3.17 -3.05
N LEU A 43 7.33 -3.06 -4.36
CA LEU A 43 7.99 -2.03 -5.18
C LEU A 43 7.47 -0.63 -4.84
N LEU A 44 6.16 -0.53 -4.57
CA LEU A 44 5.55 0.71 -4.13
C LEU A 44 6.16 1.17 -2.80
N MET A 45 6.28 0.26 -1.83
CA MET A 45 6.84 0.54 -0.50
C MET A 45 8.33 0.86 -0.55
N GLN A 46 9.10 0.21 -1.43
CA GLN A 46 10.50 0.57 -1.72
C GLN A 46 10.61 1.97 -2.34
N SER A 47 9.76 2.29 -3.34
CA SER A 47 9.75 3.61 -3.98
C SER A 47 9.40 4.74 -3.00
N LEU A 48 8.49 4.45 -2.06
CA LEU A 48 8.12 5.36 -0.99
C LEU A 48 9.27 5.61 -0.04
N GLY A 49 9.94 4.55 0.43
CA GLY A 49 11.12 4.68 1.29
C GLY A 49 12.19 5.57 0.66
N GLN A 50 12.53 5.32 -0.60
CA GLN A 50 13.50 6.13 -1.33
C GLN A 50 13.08 7.61 -1.46
N LYS A 51 11.80 7.89 -1.73
CA LYS A 51 11.29 9.27 -1.84
C LYS A 51 11.29 9.99 -0.50
N LEU A 52 10.93 9.28 0.57
CA LEU A 52 10.98 9.76 1.95
C LEU A 52 12.40 10.14 2.35
N ASP A 53 13.38 9.26 2.10
CA ASP A 53 14.78 9.52 2.41
C ASP A 53 15.31 10.73 1.64
N ARG A 54 14.94 10.87 0.36
CA ARG A 54 15.30 12.04 -0.46
C ARG A 54 14.67 13.32 0.09
N LEU A 55 13.37 13.35 0.35
CA LEU A 55 12.67 14.53 0.91
C LEU A 55 13.30 14.93 2.24
N ASN A 56 13.52 13.98 3.14
CA ASN A 56 14.14 14.22 4.44
C ASN A 56 15.57 14.75 4.29
N SER A 57 16.34 14.22 3.33
CA SER A 57 17.67 14.75 3.03
C SER A 57 17.63 16.19 2.50
N VAL A 58 16.62 16.57 1.70
CA VAL A 58 16.53 17.95 1.20
C VAL A 58 16.08 18.90 2.30
N PHE A 59 15.11 18.52 3.13
CA PHE A 59 14.68 19.31 4.29
C PHE A 59 15.80 19.52 5.31
N ASN A 60 16.68 18.53 5.52
CA ASN A 60 17.80 18.65 6.46
C ASN A 60 19.01 19.42 5.89
N ASN A 61 19.27 19.36 4.58
CA ASN A 61 20.45 19.96 3.95
C ASN A 61 20.19 21.32 3.29
N THR A 62 18.94 21.72 3.11
CA THR A 62 18.55 22.97 2.45
C THR A 62 17.44 23.61 3.27
N SER A 63 17.46 24.93 3.42
CA SER A 63 16.36 25.73 3.96
C SER A 63 15.16 25.64 3.02
N ALA A 64 14.53 24.47 2.97
CA ALA A 64 13.38 24.22 2.15
C ALA A 64 12.26 25.17 2.57
N PRO A 65 11.40 25.60 1.64
CA PRO A 65 10.29 26.46 1.98
C PRO A 65 9.43 25.78 3.05
N SER A 66 9.25 26.45 4.19
CA SER A 66 8.53 25.92 5.37
C SER A 66 7.14 25.35 5.05
N ASN A 67 6.52 25.84 3.97
CA ASN A 67 5.26 25.33 3.44
C ASN A 67 5.36 23.88 2.91
N ALA A 68 6.45 23.51 2.22
CA ALA A 68 6.64 22.16 1.70
C ALA A 68 6.85 21.12 2.82
N GLU A 69 7.54 21.52 3.90
CA GLU A 69 7.71 20.68 5.08
C GLU A 69 6.38 20.47 5.83
N GLN A 70 5.60 21.53 6.02
CA GLN A 70 4.26 21.44 6.62
C GLN A 70 3.31 20.55 5.81
N GLN A 71 3.35 20.65 4.47
CA GLN A 71 2.56 19.79 3.58
C GLN A 71 2.98 18.32 3.69
N PHE A 72 4.28 18.05 3.75
CA PHE A 72 4.81 16.71 3.95
C PHE A 72 4.40 16.10 5.30
N GLN A 73 4.48 16.87 6.39
CA GLN A 73 4.04 16.41 7.72
C GLN A 73 2.55 16.12 7.76
N LYS A 74 1.72 17.01 7.18
CA LYS A 74 0.27 16.82 7.08
C LYS A 74 -0.08 15.57 6.28
N LEU A 75 0.54 15.39 5.12
CA LEU A 75 0.34 14.24 4.25
C LEU A 75 0.73 12.92 4.96
N THR A 76 1.83 12.93 5.71
CA THR A 76 2.27 11.79 6.52
C THR A 76 1.26 11.47 7.63
N SER A 77 0.67 12.48 8.26
CA SER A 77 -0.36 12.34 9.28
C SER A 77 -1.68 11.79 8.71
N ASP A 78 -2.11 12.29 7.55
CA ASP A 78 -3.30 11.81 6.85
C ASP A 78 -3.14 10.34 6.40
N TYR A 79 -1.94 9.94 5.99
CA TYR A 79 -1.64 8.54 5.69
C TYR A 79 -1.65 7.67 6.95
N LYS A 80 -0.97 8.09 8.04
CA LYS A 80 -0.93 7.34 9.31
C LYS A 80 -2.31 7.17 9.95
N SER A 81 -3.21 8.12 9.74
CA SER A 81 -4.60 8.06 10.22
C SER A 81 -5.53 7.28 9.29
N GLY A 82 -5.03 6.73 8.18
CA GLY A 82 -5.80 5.94 7.22
C GLY A 82 -6.77 6.78 6.36
N ARG A 83 -6.64 8.10 6.35
CA ARG A 83 -7.49 9.00 5.55
C ARG A 83 -7.17 8.97 4.06
N ILE A 84 -5.95 8.63 3.71
CA ILE A 84 -5.49 8.50 2.32
C ILE A 84 -4.84 7.15 2.08
N SER A 85 -5.03 6.63 0.86
CA SER A 85 -4.42 5.37 0.45
C SER A 85 -2.91 5.53 0.23
N ILE A 86 -2.19 4.41 0.27
CA ILE A 86 -0.75 4.36 -0.04
C ILE A 86 -0.43 4.86 -1.45
N ALA A 87 -1.32 4.62 -2.42
CA ALA A 87 -1.16 5.09 -3.80
C ALA A 87 -1.31 6.61 -3.89
N THR A 88 -2.32 7.16 -3.20
CA THR A 88 -2.54 8.61 -3.08
C THR A 88 -1.34 9.28 -2.40
N TYR A 89 -0.84 8.68 -1.32
CA TYR A 89 0.35 9.13 -0.61
C TYR A 89 1.59 9.16 -1.51
N ASN A 90 1.85 8.08 -2.27
CA ASN A 90 2.98 8.00 -3.20
C ASN A 90 2.91 9.04 -4.32
N LYS A 91 1.71 9.30 -4.85
CA LYS A 91 1.50 10.33 -5.88
C LYS A 91 1.86 11.72 -5.33
N HIS A 92 1.35 12.07 -4.16
CA HIS A 92 1.64 13.37 -3.53
C HIS A 92 3.11 13.53 -3.12
N LEU A 93 3.76 12.47 -2.63
CA LEU A 93 5.21 12.50 -2.38
C LEU A 93 6.02 12.75 -3.65
N SER A 94 5.60 12.19 -4.79
CA SER A 94 6.25 12.44 -6.09
C SER A 94 6.11 13.90 -6.51
N GLU A 95 4.96 14.51 -6.26
CA GLU A 95 4.70 15.91 -6.56
C GLU A 95 5.51 16.85 -5.65
N LEU A 96 5.53 16.58 -4.34
CA LEU A 96 6.36 17.30 -3.37
C LEU A 96 7.84 17.21 -3.71
N LEU A 97 8.32 16.02 -4.08
CA LEU A 97 9.71 15.83 -4.52
C LEU A 97 10.01 16.70 -5.74
N ARG A 98 9.12 16.76 -6.74
CA ARG A 98 9.29 17.65 -7.90
C ARG A 98 9.35 19.11 -7.49
N MET A 99 8.48 19.58 -6.60
CA MET A 99 8.50 20.97 -6.13
C MET A 99 9.80 21.35 -5.40
N VAL A 100 10.38 20.39 -4.67
CA VAL A 100 11.59 20.60 -3.86
C VAL A 100 12.88 20.35 -4.65
N GLU A 101 12.84 19.54 -5.71
CA GLU A 101 13.99 19.21 -6.56
C GLU A 101 14.13 20.13 -7.79
N VAL A 102 13.02 20.63 -8.35
CA VAL A 102 13.01 21.62 -9.44
C VAL A 102 13.85 22.88 -9.15
N PRO A 103 13.86 23.47 -7.92
CA PRO A 103 14.74 24.63 -7.65
C PRO A 103 16.25 24.31 -7.75
N LYS A 104 16.65 23.03 -7.88
CA LYS A 104 18.06 22.63 -7.96
C LYS A 104 18.59 22.51 -9.40
N GLN A 105 17.74 22.45 -10.42
CA GLN A 105 18.18 22.26 -11.81
C GLN A 105 18.26 23.54 -12.65
N GLU A 106 17.70 24.66 -12.20
CA GLU A 106 17.74 25.92 -12.96
C GLU A 106 18.99 26.80 -12.66
N ILE A 107 19.92 26.31 -11.83
CA ILE A 107 21.21 26.96 -11.55
C ILE A 107 22.35 25.98 -11.85
N ARG A 108 22.41 25.50 -13.09
CA ARG A 108 23.67 25.02 -13.67
C ARG A 108 23.69 25.34 -15.17
N TYR A 109 24.50 26.36 -15.46
CA TYR A 109 24.95 26.91 -16.74
C TYR A 109 24.05 27.96 -17.37
#